data_AF-A0A537Y356-F1
#
_entry.id   AF-A0A537Y356-F1
#
_cell.length_a   1.000
_cell.length_b   1.000
_cell.length_c   1.000
_cell.angle_alpha   90.00
_cell.angle_beta   90.00
_cell.angle_gamma   90.00
#
_symmetry.space_group_name_H-M   'P 1'
#
loop_
_entity.id
_entity.type
_entity.pdbx_description
1 polymer ?
#
loop_
_entity_poly.entity_id
_entity_poly.type
_entity_poly.pdbx_seq_one_letter_code
_entity_poly.pdbx_strand_id
1 'polypeptide(L)' 'MTGSMAKAWASTAVTDWLLEEHQPSIRYLALTQLLGRREDEPDVRAAHGAITKTGWAAEILAAQKSGGFWVDDESL' A
#
# COMPACT_ATOMS: atom_id res chain seq x y z
N MET A 1 20.92 -26.41 11.71
CA MET A 1 19.58 -25.85 11.47
C MET A 1 19.65 -24.34 11.55
N THR A 2 19.57 -23.69 10.40
CA THR A 2 19.73 -22.26 10.19
C THR A 2 18.55 -21.49 10.77
N GLY A 3 18.78 -20.80 11.90
CA GLY A 3 17.83 -19.85 12.46
C GLY A 3 17.69 -18.63 11.55
N SER A 4 16.45 -18.29 11.23
CA SER A 4 16.06 -17.18 10.38
C SER A 4 16.65 -15.84 10.88
N MET A 5 17.64 -15.33 10.14
CA MET A 5 18.13 -13.95 10.27
C MET A 5 17.19 -12.91 9.62
N ALA A 6 16.03 -13.35 9.11
CA ALA A 6 15.12 -12.47 8.37
C ALA A 6 14.38 -11.45 9.25
N LYS A 7 14.49 -11.53 10.59
CA LYS A 7 13.66 -10.74 11.51
C LYS A 7 14.25 -9.37 11.92
N ALA A 8 15.49 -9.04 11.55
CA ALA A 8 16.24 -7.99 12.23
C ALA A 8 16.50 -6.66 11.48
N TRP A 9 15.98 -6.43 10.26
CA TRP A 9 16.56 -5.38 9.41
C TRP A 9 15.60 -4.37 8.78
N ALA A 10 14.34 -4.29 9.21
CA ALA A 10 13.58 -3.09 8.92
C ALA A 10 14.02 -2.01 9.92
N SER A 11 14.84 -1.05 9.47
CA SER A 11 15.11 0.17 10.24
C SER A 11 13.77 0.72 10.74
N THR A 12 13.65 0.96 12.05
CA THR A 12 12.39 1.43 12.66
C THR A 12 11.89 2.67 11.93
N ALA A 13 12.79 3.62 11.64
CA ALA A 13 12.45 4.84 10.91
C ALA A 13 11.88 4.60 9.50
N VAL A 14 12.40 3.60 8.76
CA VAL A 14 11.89 3.27 7.42
C VAL A 14 10.53 2.60 7.52
N THR A 15 10.34 1.72 8.50
CA THR A 15 9.06 1.05 8.73
C THR A 15 8.01 2.04 9.19
N ASP A 16 8.36 2.94 10.11
CA ASP A 16 7.48 4.00 10.60
C ASP A 16 7.03 4.90 9.45
N TRP A 17 7.95 5.30 8.56
CA TRP A 17 7.63 6.06 7.35
C TRP A 17 6.67 5.31 6.41
N LEU A 18 6.93 4.02 6.15
CA LEU A 18 6.06 3.18 5.30
C LEU A 18 4.67 2.98 5.91
N LEU A 19 4.53 3.09 7.23
CA LEU A 19 3.28 2.91 7.97
C LEU A 19 2.49 4.21 8.18
N GLU A 20 2.97 5.36 7.67
CA GLU A 20 2.22 6.61 7.75
C GLU A 20 0.86 6.53 7.02
N GLU A 21 -0.14 7.25 7.52
CA GLU A 21 -1.53 7.15 7.04
C GLU A 21 -1.78 7.84 5.69
N HIS A 22 -0.87 8.72 5.29
CA HIS A 22 -1.05 9.59 4.12
C HIS A 22 -0.95 8.83 2.78
N GLN A 23 -0.33 7.65 2.77
CA GLN A 23 -0.30 6.73 1.61
C GLN A 23 -0.87 5.35 1.96
N PRO A 24 -2.21 5.18 1.96
CA PRO A 24 -2.84 3.93 2.40
C PRO A 24 -2.43 2.69 1.60
N SER A 25 -2.15 2.85 0.30
CA SER A 25 -1.67 1.75 -0.54
C SER A 25 -0.30 1.25 -0.10
N ILE A 26 0.62 2.17 0.22
CA ILE A 26 1.95 1.83 0.74
C ILE A 26 1.85 1.18 2.12
N ARG A 27 1.04 1.76 3.02
CA ARG A 27 0.79 1.19 4.35
C ARG A 27 0.22 -0.22 4.28
N TYR A 28 -0.76 -0.47 3.40
CA TYR A 28 -1.33 -1.80 3.20
C TYR A 28 -0.28 -2.83 2.73
N LEU A 29 0.53 -2.47 1.74
CA LEU A 29 1.57 -3.33 1.21
C LEU A 29 2.68 -3.59 2.24
N ALA A 30 3.06 -2.58 3.03
CA ALA A 30 4.03 -2.74 4.11
C ALA A 30 3.50 -3.69 5.20
N LEU A 31 2.25 -3.50 5.66
CA LEU A 31 1.63 -4.38 6.66
C LEU A 31 1.56 -5.84 6.19
N THR A 32 1.14 -6.08 4.96
CA THR A 32 0.89 -7.45 4.45
C THR A 32 2.16 -8.13 3.94
N GLN A 33 2.97 -7.45 3.12
CA GLN A 33 4.08 -8.07 2.40
C GLN A 33 5.41 -7.99 3.15
N LEU A 34 5.64 -6.95 3.96
CA LEU A 34 6.87 -6.81 4.73
C LEU A 34 6.71 -7.32 6.17
N LEU A 35 5.58 -6.99 6.80
CA LEU A 35 5.33 -7.34 8.21
C LEU A 35 4.50 -8.62 8.39
N GLY A 36 3.96 -9.19 7.31
CA GLY A 36 3.22 -10.46 7.34
C GLY A 36 1.92 -10.40 8.14
N ARG A 37 1.31 -9.22 8.30
CA ARG A 37 0.03 -9.03 8.98
C ARG A 37 -1.11 -9.62 8.14
N ARG A 38 -2.14 -10.15 8.79
CA ARG A 38 -3.29 -10.74 8.11
C ARG A 38 -4.23 -9.66 7.59
N GLU A 39 -4.87 -9.92 6.45
CA GLU A 39 -5.80 -8.98 5.81
C GLU A 39 -7.03 -8.63 6.66
N ASP A 40 -7.41 -9.49 7.61
CA ASP A 40 -8.55 -9.27 8.49
C ASP A 40 -8.22 -8.43 9.74
N GLU A 41 -6.94 -8.13 9.98
CA GLU A 41 -6.54 -7.28 11.09
C GLU A 41 -7.06 -5.84 10.91
N PRO A 42 -7.47 -5.15 12.00
CA PRO A 42 -8.12 -3.84 11.91
C PRO A 42 -7.32 -2.80 11.12
N ASP A 43 -6.01 -2.71 11.33
CA ASP A 43 -5.15 -1.74 10.66
C ASP A 43 -5.01 -2.02 9.16
N VAL A 44 -4.98 -3.30 8.79
CA VAL A 44 -4.87 -3.73 7.39
C VAL A 44 -6.17 -3.42 6.65
N ARG A 45 -7.32 -3.72 7.25
CA ARG A 45 -8.64 -3.37 6.71
C ARG A 45 -8.83 -1.86 6.60
N ALA A 46 -8.38 -1.10 7.60
CA ALA A 46 -8.46 0.36 7.59
C ALA A 46 -7.64 0.95 6.44
N ALA A 47 -6.37 0.51 6.30
CA ALA A 47 -5.52 0.94 5.19
C ALA A 47 -6.13 0.56 3.83
N HIS A 48 -6.59 -0.69 3.66
CA HIS A 48 -7.22 -1.16 2.44
C HIS A 48 -8.47 -0.34 2.05
N GLY A 49 -9.34 -0.05 3.02
CA GLY A 49 -10.55 0.75 2.80
C GLY A 49 -10.30 2.23 2.49
N ALA A 50 -9.09 2.73 2.71
CA ALA A 50 -8.68 4.10 2.41
C ALA A 50 -7.99 4.25 1.05
N ILE A 51 -7.54 3.16 0.42
CA ILE A 51 -6.83 3.17 -0.88
C ILE A 51 -7.61 3.93 -1.97
N THR A 52 -8.92 3.80 -1.99
CA THR A 52 -9.79 4.44 -3.00
C THR A 52 -10.22 5.86 -2.61
N LYS A 53 -9.78 6.38 -1.46
CA LYS A 53 -10.27 7.62 -0.87
C LYS A 53 -9.20 8.68 -0.68
N THR A 54 -7.96 8.27 -0.37
CA THR A 54 -6.85 9.18 -0.08
C THR A 54 -5.52 8.67 -0.63
N GLY A 55 -4.56 9.59 -0.78
CA GLY A 55 -3.21 9.28 -1.26
C GLY A 55 -3.14 9.09 -2.78
N TRP A 56 -1.95 8.74 -3.26
CA TRP A 56 -1.66 8.67 -4.69
C TRP A 56 -2.52 7.66 -5.44
N ALA A 57 -2.87 6.54 -4.81
CA ALA A 57 -3.75 5.56 -5.44
C ALA A 57 -5.15 6.14 -5.73
N ALA A 58 -5.70 6.93 -4.80
CA ALA A 58 -6.97 7.61 -5.02
C ALA A 58 -6.87 8.69 -6.11
N GLU A 59 -5.76 9.45 -6.16
CA GLU A 59 -5.51 10.45 -7.21
C GLU A 59 -5.41 9.81 -8.60
N ILE A 60 -4.69 8.69 -8.71
CA ILE A 60 -4.61 7.90 -9.95
C ILE A 60 -6.00 7.41 -10.32
N LEU A 61 -6.74 6.77 -9.40
CA LEU A 61 -8.10 6.30 -9.66
C LEU A 61 -9.06 7.42 -10.08
N ALA A 62 -8.93 8.62 -9.54
CA ALA A 62 -9.73 9.77 -9.92
C ALA A 62 -9.45 10.26 -11.36
N ALA A 63 -8.26 10.01 -11.89
CA ALA A 63 -7.91 10.32 -13.27
C ALA A 63 -8.42 9.27 -14.29
N GLN A 64 -9.02 8.17 -13.82
CA GLN A 64 -9.58 7.14 -14.69
C GLN A 64 -10.78 7.68 -15.48
N LYS A 65 -10.77 7.48 -16.80
CA LYS A 65 -11.94 7.76 -17.64
C LYS A 65 -13.05 6.75 -17.37
N SER A 66 -14.30 7.11 -17.66
CA SER A 66 -15.47 6.25 -17.40
C SER A 66 -15.40 4.87 -18.06
N GLY A 67 -14.65 4.71 -19.15
CA GLY A 67 -14.40 3.42 -19.81
C GLY A 67 -13.33 2.55 -19.14
N GLY A 68 -12.73 2.98 -18.04
CA GLY A 68 -11.77 2.19 -17.27
C GLY A 68 -10.29 2.37 -17.65
N PHE A 69 -9.96 3.36 -18.47
CA PHE A 69 -8.61 3.62 -18.98
C PHE A 69 -8.10 5.02 -18.63
N TRP A 70 -6.79 5.26 -18.76
CA TRP A 70 -6.15 6.55 -18.44
C TRP A 70 -5.60 7.29 -19.65
N VAL A 71 -5.24 6.57 -20.72
CA VAL A 71 -4.69 7.11 -21.97
C VAL A 71 -5.61 6.74 -23.12
N ASP A 72 -5.66 7.57 -24.16
CA ASP A 72 -6.37 7.25 -25.40
C ASP A 72 -5.45 6.47 -26.35
N ASP A 73 -6.02 5.74 -27.31
CA ASP A 73 -5.26 5.01 -28.33
C ASP A 73 -4.33 5.93 -29.14
N GLU A 74 -4.68 7.21 -29.30
CA GLU A 74 -3.83 8.20 -29.99
C GLU A 74 -2.58 8.63 -29.19
N SER A 75 -2.50 8.24 -27.92
CA SER A 75 -1.38 8.54 -27.00
C SER A 75 -0.40 7.38 -26.81
N LEU A 76 -0.59 6.27 -27.55
CA LEU A 76 0.30 5.09 -27.57
C LEU A 76 1.14 5.06 -28.86
#